data_AF-A0A352UZ02-F1
#
_entry.id   AF-A0A352UZ02-F1
#
_cell.length_a   1.000
_cell.length_b   1.000
_cell.length_c   1.000
_cell.angle_alpha   90.00
_cell.angle_beta   90.00
_cell.angle_gamma   90.00
#
_symmetry.space_group_name_H-M   'P 1'
#
loop_
_entity.id
_entity.type
_entity.pdbx_description
1 polymer ?
#
loop_
_entity_poly.entity_id
_entity_poly.type
_entity_poly.pdbx_seq_one_letter_code
_entity_poly.pdbx_strand_id
1 'polypeptide(L)'
;MTTASTSETVQRPLRALRSRLRRADLPVMVLLLVLFVGALSIAPLVRLAQTALFPEGGFDLARIADLLATPRVRTATLNTLWISLAATLLATALGTAAALLVALTDMRARTAWIFGFVLPLMIPPQVMALAWIQSLSPASPLLAPLGLTLAPGTRHPLFSAW
;
A
#
# COMPACT_ATOMS: atom_id res chain seq x y z
N MET A 1 -25.17 9.97 58.27
CA MET A 1 -26.49 9.54 57.75
C MET A 1 -27.08 10.76 57.03
N THR A 2 -27.42 10.83 55.74
CA THR A 2 -27.76 9.83 54.71
C THR A 2 -27.97 10.60 53.39
N THR A 3 -27.08 10.57 52.38
CA THR A 3 -27.35 11.15 51.03
C THR A 3 -26.51 10.54 49.89
N ALA A 4 -26.31 9.21 49.83
CA ALA A 4 -25.49 8.60 48.76
C ALA A 4 -26.12 7.38 48.04
N SER A 5 -27.36 7.00 48.32
CA SER A 5 -27.89 5.69 47.86
C SER A 5 -28.87 5.73 46.67
N THR A 6 -29.26 6.90 46.17
CA THR A 6 -30.37 7.01 45.18
C THR A 6 -29.90 7.14 43.72
N SER A 7 -28.62 7.41 43.45
CA SER A 7 -28.11 7.64 42.09
C SER A 7 -27.56 6.38 41.38
N GLU A 8 -27.24 5.32 42.11
CA GLU A 8 -26.68 4.09 41.52
C GLU A 8 -27.73 3.17 40.89
N THR A 9 -28.94 3.12 41.44
CA THR A 9 -29.99 2.17 41.02
C THR A 9 -30.63 2.53 39.68
N VAL A 10 -30.72 3.82 39.34
CA VAL A 10 -31.32 4.30 38.07
C VAL A 10 -30.32 4.30 36.90
N GLN A 11 -29.01 4.38 37.17
CA GLN A 11 -27.98 4.41 36.12
C GLN A 11 -27.67 3.02 35.51
N ARG A 12 -27.91 1.94 36.25
CA ARG A 12 -27.66 0.56 35.83
C ARG A 12 -28.53 0.08 34.64
N PRO A 13 -29.84 0.33 34.57
CA PRO A 13 -30.67 -0.12 33.44
C PRO A 13 -30.35 0.60 32.12
N LEU A 14 -30.07 1.91 32.17
CA LEU A 14 -29.78 2.70 30.96
C LEU A 14 -28.45 2.29 30.30
N ARG A 15 -27.43 1.96 31.11
CA ARG A 15 -26.15 1.44 30.59
C ARG A 15 -26.32 0.05 29.97
N ALA A 16 -27.14 -0.82 30.56
CA ALA A 16 -27.41 -2.15 30.03
C ALA A 16 -28.17 -2.08 28.70
N LEU A 17 -29.21 -1.26 28.58
CA LEU A 17 -29.96 -1.05 27.34
C LEU A 17 -29.08 -0.43 26.24
N ARG A 18 -28.28 0.59 26.59
CA ARG A 18 -27.30 1.21 25.67
C ARG A 18 -26.25 0.21 25.19
N SER A 19 -25.83 -0.73 26.03
CA SER A 19 -24.89 -1.80 25.63
C SER A 19 -25.51 -2.87 24.73
N ARG A 20 -26.83 -3.11 24.85
CA ARG A 20 -27.56 -4.06 23.99
C ARG A 20 -27.90 -3.46 22.62
N LEU A 21 -28.38 -2.22 22.57
CA LEU A 21 -28.54 -1.46 21.33
C LEU A 21 -27.18 -1.34 20.61
N ARG A 22 -26.12 -0.92 21.33
CA ARG A 22 -24.76 -0.85 20.77
C ARG A 22 -24.25 -2.20 20.24
N ARG A 23 -24.63 -3.36 20.78
CA ARG A 23 -24.18 -4.66 20.24
C ARG A 23 -24.95 -5.11 18.99
N ALA A 24 -26.23 -4.77 18.88
CA ALA A 24 -27.07 -5.13 17.74
C ALA A 24 -26.92 -4.15 16.56
N ASP A 25 -26.65 -2.88 16.83
CA ASP A 25 -26.55 -1.83 15.81
C ASP A 25 -25.13 -1.74 15.19
N LEU A 26 -24.10 -2.19 15.92
CA LEU A 26 -22.72 -2.25 15.40
C LEU A 26 -22.57 -3.09 14.11
N PRO A 27 -23.09 -4.33 14.00
CA PRO A 27 -22.95 -5.10 12.77
C PRO A 27 -23.72 -4.46 11.60
N VAL A 28 -24.88 -3.85 11.87
CA VAL A 28 -25.65 -3.13 10.83
C VAL A 28 -24.90 -1.90 10.36
N MET A 29 -24.32 -1.12 11.28
CA MET A 29 -23.52 0.06 10.93
C MET A 29 -22.25 -0.30 10.17
N VAL A 30 -21.57 -1.38 10.56
CA VAL A 30 -20.40 -1.91 9.82
C VAL A 30 -20.83 -2.39 8.44
N LEU A 31 -21.95 -3.10 8.31
CA LEU A 31 -22.47 -3.55 7.02
C LEU A 31 -22.78 -2.36 6.10
N LEU A 32 -23.48 -1.34 6.61
CA LEU A 32 -23.78 -0.12 5.83
C LEU A 32 -22.50 0.63 5.44
N LEU A 33 -21.51 0.71 6.33
CA LEU A 33 -20.22 1.32 6.02
C LEU A 33 -19.47 0.53 4.94
N VAL A 34 -19.44 -0.81 5.03
CA VAL A 34 -18.82 -1.67 4.01
C VAL A 34 -19.53 -1.53 2.67
N LEU A 35 -20.87 -1.50 2.66
CA LEU A 35 -21.64 -1.27 1.43
C LEU A 35 -21.38 0.12 0.85
N PHE A 36 -21.33 1.15 1.69
CA PHE A 36 -21.07 2.52 1.24
C PHE A 36 -19.67 2.67 0.66
N VAL A 37 -18.64 2.24 1.40
CA VAL A 37 -17.24 2.28 0.94
C VAL A 37 -17.07 1.38 -0.28
N GLY A 38 -17.60 0.16 -0.24
CA GLY A 38 -17.56 -0.78 -1.35
C GLY A 38 -18.22 -0.23 -2.60
N ALA A 39 -19.40 0.40 -2.49
CA ALA A 39 -20.07 1.03 -3.62
C ALA A 39 -19.24 2.17 -4.20
N LEU A 40 -18.68 3.07 -3.37
CA LEU A 40 -17.84 4.17 -3.84
C LEU A 40 -16.54 3.70 -4.49
N SER A 41 -15.94 2.60 -4.02
CA SER A 41 -14.72 2.02 -4.59
C SER A 41 -14.99 1.18 -5.86
N ILE A 42 -16.09 0.43 -5.90
CA ILE A 42 -16.41 -0.49 -7.00
C ILE A 42 -17.06 0.27 -8.17
N ALA A 43 -17.87 1.30 -7.91
CA ALA A 43 -18.52 2.09 -8.95
C ALA A 43 -17.57 2.59 -10.07
N PRO A 44 -16.42 3.20 -9.79
CA PRO A 44 -15.48 3.62 -10.84
C PRO A 44 -14.85 2.44 -11.57
N LEU A 45 -14.60 1.31 -10.90
CA LEU A 45 -14.07 0.10 -11.53
C LEU A 45 -15.07 -0.51 -12.50
N VAL A 46 -16.36 -0.54 -12.12
CA VAL A 46 -17.45 -0.98 -13.01
C VAL A 46 -17.56 -0.04 -14.20
N ARG A 47 -17.48 1.28 -13.99
CA ARG A 47 -17.45 2.24 -15.10
C ARG A 47 -16.28 2.00 -16.06
N LEU A 48 -15.08 1.81 -15.53
CA LEU A 48 -13.88 1.47 -16.30
C LEU A 48 -14.08 0.17 -17.10
N ALA A 49 -14.59 -0.87 -16.47
CA ALA A 49 -14.88 -2.15 -17.12
C ALA A 49 -15.95 -1.99 -18.22
N GLN A 50 -17.01 -1.21 -17.97
CA GLN A 50 -18.03 -0.92 -18.97
C GLN A 50 -17.44 -0.19 -20.18
N THR A 51 -16.63 0.85 -19.97
CA THR A 51 -15.96 1.56 -21.08
C THR A 51 -14.98 0.67 -21.84
N ALA A 52 -14.30 -0.24 -21.15
CA ALA A 52 -13.39 -1.19 -21.78
C ALA A 52 -14.12 -2.28 -22.59
N LEU A 53 -15.28 -2.75 -22.11
CA LEU A 53 -16.08 -3.81 -22.75
C LEU A 53 -17.02 -3.29 -23.85
N PHE A 54 -17.48 -2.04 -23.74
CA PHE A 54 -18.47 -1.42 -24.64
C PHE A 54 -18.00 -0.02 -25.09
N PRO A 55 -16.96 0.09 -25.93
CA PRO A 55 -16.39 1.39 -26.31
C PRO A 55 -17.37 2.28 -27.09
N GLU A 56 -18.29 1.67 -27.86
CA GLU A 56 -19.26 2.35 -28.75
C GLU A 56 -20.68 1.73 -28.66
N GLY A 57 -21.01 1.08 -27.54
CA GLY A 57 -22.32 0.42 -27.33
C GLY A 57 -22.44 -1.01 -27.89
N GLY A 58 -21.40 -1.52 -28.56
CA GLY A 58 -21.27 -2.92 -28.97
C GLY A 58 -20.24 -3.68 -28.14
N PHE A 59 -20.51 -4.95 -27.82
CA PHE A 59 -19.54 -5.84 -27.18
C PHE A 59 -18.54 -6.35 -28.23
N ASP A 60 -17.29 -5.90 -28.15
CA ASP A 60 -16.24 -6.26 -29.11
C ASP A 60 -15.09 -6.98 -28.40
N LEU A 61 -15.29 -8.27 -28.16
CA LEU A 61 -14.30 -9.13 -27.50
C LEU A 61 -13.05 -9.35 -28.36
N ALA A 62 -13.17 -9.29 -29.69
CA ALA A 62 -12.06 -9.45 -30.62
C ALA A 62 -11.07 -8.28 -30.49
N ARG A 63 -11.58 -7.04 -30.43
CA ARG A 63 -10.75 -5.86 -30.20
C ARG A 63 -10.03 -5.88 -28.86
N ILE A 64 -10.68 -6.38 -27.80
CA ILE A 64 -10.05 -6.54 -26.49
C ILE A 64 -8.91 -7.57 -26.58
N ALA A 65 -9.14 -8.70 -27.24
CA ALA A 65 -8.11 -9.71 -27.45
C ALA A 65 -6.92 -9.16 -28.23
N ASP A 66 -7.16 -8.37 -29.29
CA ASP A 66 -6.11 -7.73 -30.09
C ASP A 66 -5.31 -6.69 -29.28
N LEU A 67 -6.00 -5.89 -28.46
CA LEU A 67 -5.34 -4.94 -27.55
C LEU A 67 -4.48 -5.66 -26.51
N LEU A 68 -4.97 -6.74 -25.91
CA LEU A 68 -4.21 -7.55 -24.96
C LEU A 68 -3.03 -8.28 -25.64
N ALA A 69 -3.19 -8.69 -26.91
CA ALA A 69 -2.15 -9.34 -27.70
C ALA A 69 -1.07 -8.38 -28.21
N THR A 70 -1.26 -7.06 -28.04
CA THR A 70 -0.30 -6.06 -28.49
C THR A 70 1.06 -6.25 -27.77
N PRO A 71 2.20 -6.23 -28.50
CA PRO A 71 3.52 -6.45 -27.91
C PRO A 71 3.84 -5.54 -26.72
N ARG A 72 3.36 -4.29 -26.74
CA ARG A 72 3.52 -3.34 -25.63
C ARG A 72 2.85 -3.80 -24.34
N VAL A 73 1.60 -4.29 -24.42
CA VAL A 73 0.85 -4.79 -23.26
C VAL A 73 1.50 -6.04 -22.70
N ARG A 74 1.90 -6.97 -23.58
CA ARG A 74 2.61 -8.18 -23.19
C ARG A 74 3.93 -7.88 -22.48
N THR A 75 4.77 -7.02 -23.05
CA THR A 75 6.07 -6.65 -22.45
C THR A 75 5.87 -5.91 -21.13
N ALA A 76 4.93 -4.97 -21.05
CA ALA A 76 4.64 -4.26 -19.80
C ALA A 76 4.15 -5.21 -18.70
N THR A 77 3.29 -6.17 -19.05
CA THR A 77 2.75 -7.17 -18.10
C THR A 77 3.85 -8.09 -17.59
N LEU A 78 4.69 -8.62 -18.49
CA LEU A 78 5.79 -9.50 -18.11
C LEU A 78 6.84 -8.78 -17.27
N ASN A 79 7.20 -7.54 -17.62
CA ASN A 79 8.12 -6.74 -16.83
C ASN A 79 7.56 -6.47 -15.43
N THR A 80 6.29 -6.10 -15.32
CA THR A 80 5.63 -5.86 -14.03
C THR A 80 5.58 -7.12 -13.18
N LEU A 81 5.28 -8.27 -13.79
CA LEU A 81 5.23 -9.55 -13.10
C LEU A 81 6.62 -9.96 -12.60
N TRP A 82 7.64 -9.82 -13.44
CA TRP A 82 9.02 -10.13 -13.07
C TRP A 82 9.52 -9.24 -11.94
N ILE A 83 9.31 -7.92 -12.04
CA ILE A 83 9.73 -6.94 -11.02
C ILE A 83 8.98 -7.18 -9.71
N SER A 84 7.66 -7.39 -9.75
CA SER A 84 6.87 -7.64 -8.54
C SER A 84 7.23 -8.95 -7.86
N LEU A 85 7.51 -10.02 -8.62
CA LEU A 85 7.94 -11.29 -8.06
C LEU A 85 9.33 -11.17 -7.41
N ALA A 86 10.29 -10.57 -8.10
CA ALA A 86 11.64 -10.33 -7.57
C ALA A 86 11.59 -9.47 -6.30
N ALA A 87 10.82 -8.38 -6.32
CA ALA A 87 10.63 -7.50 -5.17
C ALA A 87 9.97 -8.25 -3.99
N THR A 88 8.96 -9.07 -4.25
CA THR A 88 8.26 -9.87 -3.22
C THR A 88 9.20 -10.88 -2.56
N LEU A 89 10.00 -11.59 -3.36
CA LEU A 89 10.97 -12.56 -2.84
C LEU A 89 12.03 -11.87 -1.97
N LEU A 90 12.60 -10.77 -2.45
CA LEU A 90 13.60 -9.99 -1.68
C LEU A 90 12.99 -9.41 -0.40
N ALA A 91 11.81 -8.80 -0.49
CA ALA A 91 11.11 -8.23 0.67
C ALA A 91 10.73 -9.31 1.70
N THR A 92 10.28 -10.48 1.25
CA THR A 92 9.93 -11.59 2.14
C THR A 92 11.17 -12.13 2.83
N ALA A 93 12.26 -12.36 2.10
CA ALA A 93 13.50 -12.86 2.68
C ALA A 93 14.08 -11.88 3.70
N LEU A 94 14.23 -10.60 3.33
CA LEU A 94 14.77 -9.57 4.21
C LEU A 94 13.84 -9.27 5.41
N GLY A 95 12.54 -9.16 5.16
CA GLY A 95 11.54 -8.91 6.21
C GLY A 95 11.45 -10.07 7.19
N THR A 96 11.54 -11.32 6.71
CA THR A 96 11.56 -12.51 7.58
C THR A 96 12.84 -12.55 8.41
N ALA A 97 14.00 -12.32 7.79
CA ALA A 97 15.28 -12.28 8.52
C ALA A 97 15.28 -11.17 9.60
N ALA A 98 14.79 -9.98 9.27
CA ALA A 98 14.61 -8.88 10.21
C ALA A 98 13.65 -9.23 11.34
N ALA A 99 12.49 -9.84 11.02
CA ALA A 99 11.50 -10.25 12.00
C ALA A 99 12.06 -11.32 12.95
N LEU A 100 12.80 -12.30 12.43
CA LEU A 100 13.47 -13.32 13.24
C LEU A 100 14.53 -12.71 14.15
N LEU A 101 15.34 -11.79 13.63
CA LEU A 101 16.35 -11.09 14.44
C LEU A 101 15.69 -10.35 15.60
N VAL A 102 14.64 -9.58 15.31
CA VAL A 102 13.87 -8.85 16.32
C VAL A 102 13.21 -9.80 17.32
N ALA A 103 12.63 -10.92 16.87
CA ALA A 103 11.90 -11.86 17.72
C ALA A 103 12.81 -12.73 18.61
N LEU A 104 14.00 -13.10 18.11
CA LEU A 104 14.90 -14.04 18.79
C LEU A 104 16.05 -13.36 19.54
N THR A 105 16.27 -12.05 19.36
CA THR A 105 17.33 -11.32 20.06
C THR A 105 16.81 -10.15 20.89
N ASP A 106 17.46 -9.91 22.02
CA ASP A 106 17.22 -8.73 22.87
C ASP A 106 17.84 -7.47 22.22
N MET A 107 17.11 -6.90 21.27
CA MET A 107 17.53 -5.69 20.56
C MET A 107 17.30 -4.41 21.37
N ARG A 108 18.38 -3.79 21.84
CA ARG A 108 18.36 -2.48 22.53
C ARG A 108 17.71 -1.35 21.70
N ALA A 109 17.85 -1.38 20.36
CA ALA A 109 17.35 -0.35 19.45
C ALA A 109 16.14 -0.80 18.60
N ARG A 110 15.34 -1.74 19.10
CA ARG A 110 14.17 -2.32 18.39
C ARG A 110 13.26 -1.27 17.76
N THR A 111 12.94 -0.19 18.47
CA THR A 111 12.04 0.87 17.98
C THR A 111 12.61 1.58 16.76
N ALA A 112 13.89 1.93 16.77
CA ALA A 112 14.55 2.57 15.62
C ALA A 112 14.62 1.64 14.41
N TRP A 113 14.82 0.35 14.65
CA TRP A 113 14.80 -0.68 13.60
C TRP A 113 13.44 -0.79 12.92
N ILE A 114 12.35 -0.90 13.71
CA ILE A 114 10.98 -0.95 13.17
C ILE A 114 10.66 0.35 12.44
N PHE A 115 11.04 1.49 13.01
CA PHE A 115 10.86 2.79 12.39
C PHE A 115 11.52 2.84 11.00
N GLY A 116 12.73 2.30 10.84
CA GLY A 116 13.41 2.18 9.54
C GLY A 116 12.59 1.46 8.46
N PHE A 117 11.83 0.43 8.83
CA PHE A 117 10.95 -0.29 7.89
C PHE A 117 9.64 0.45 7.58
N VAL A 118 9.16 1.28 8.50
CA VAL A 118 7.94 2.07 8.32
C VAL A 118 8.23 3.38 7.57
N LEU A 119 9.45 3.92 7.69
CA LEU A 119 9.87 5.17 7.04
C LEU A 119 9.51 5.25 5.53
N PRO A 120 9.78 4.22 4.70
CA PRO A 120 9.44 4.26 3.28
C PRO A 120 7.93 4.39 3.02
N LEU A 121 7.08 3.96 3.95
CA LEU A 121 5.62 4.08 3.84
C LEU A 121 5.13 5.49 4.17
N MET A 122 5.92 6.28 4.91
CA MET A 122 5.59 7.67 5.22
C MET A 122 6.04 8.65 4.13
N ILE A 123 6.98 8.23 3.27
CA ILE A 123 7.52 9.07 2.20
C ILE A 123 6.65 8.92 0.94
N PRO A 124 6.19 10.02 0.32
CA PRO A 124 5.45 9.95 -0.93
C PRO A 124 6.25 9.24 -2.03
N PRO A 125 5.60 8.44 -2.91
CA PRO A 125 6.30 7.69 -3.95
C PRO A 125 7.09 8.60 -4.90
N GLN A 126 6.66 9.84 -5.10
CA GLN A 126 7.37 10.83 -5.92
C GLN A 126 8.72 11.20 -5.31
N VAL A 127 8.77 11.38 -3.99
CA VAL A 127 10.01 11.72 -3.28
C VAL A 127 10.97 10.52 -3.30
N MET A 128 10.45 9.30 -3.13
CA MET A 128 11.25 8.08 -3.27
C MET A 128 11.87 7.94 -4.66
N ALA A 129 11.11 8.23 -5.73
CA ALA A 129 11.63 8.19 -7.09
C ALA A 129 12.79 9.20 -7.29
N LEU A 130 12.62 10.44 -6.84
CA LEU A 130 13.68 11.45 -6.90
C LEU A 130 14.91 11.06 -6.07
N ALA A 131 14.71 10.44 -4.90
CA ALA A 131 15.81 9.96 -4.06
C ALA A 131 16.65 8.90 -4.79
N TRP A 132 16.02 7.94 -5.47
CA TRP A 132 16.74 6.94 -6.28
C TRP A 132 17.50 7.56 -7.46
N ILE A 133 16.87 8.49 -8.18
CA ILE A 133 17.50 9.22 -9.29
C ILE A 133 18.73 9.98 -8.79
N GLN A 134 18.60 10.76 -7.72
CA GLN A 134 19.72 11.54 -7.20
C GLN A 134 20.82 10.67 -6.57
N SER A 135 20.46 9.56 -5.93
CA SER A 135 21.43 8.63 -5.33
C SER A 135 22.33 7.96 -6.37
N LEU A 136 21.81 7.75 -7.58
CA LEU A 136 22.52 7.12 -8.70
C LEU A 136 23.07 8.12 -9.72
N SER A 137 23.01 9.42 -9.42
CA SER A 137 23.51 10.49 -10.28
C SER A 137 25.04 10.63 -10.19
N PRO A 138 25.73 11.06 -11.26
CA PRO A 138 27.16 11.43 -11.23
C PRO A 138 27.54 12.42 -10.12
N ALA A 139 26.63 13.33 -9.76
CA ALA A 139 26.79 14.29 -8.67
C ALA A 139 26.16 13.81 -7.35
N SER A 140 26.04 12.49 -7.15
CA SER A 140 25.38 11.92 -5.98
C SER A 140 26.11 12.27 -4.68
N PRO A 141 25.40 12.83 -3.68
CA PRO A 141 25.97 13.07 -2.35
C PRO A 141 26.35 11.77 -1.62
N LEU A 142 25.91 10.60 -2.12
CA LEU A 142 26.29 9.29 -1.59
C LEU A 142 27.50 8.68 -2.31
N LEU A 143 27.65 8.89 -3.63
CA LEU A 143 28.75 8.30 -4.42
C LEU A 143 30.01 9.17 -4.41
N ALA A 144 29.87 10.49 -4.25
CA ALA A 144 31.00 11.41 -4.20
C ALA A 144 31.96 11.15 -3.02
N PRO A 145 31.49 10.86 -1.79
CA PRO A 145 32.39 10.48 -0.68
C PRO A 145 33.03 9.09 -0.86
N LEU A 146 32.40 8.20 -1.64
CA LEU A 146 32.87 6.82 -1.88
C LEU A 146 33.87 6.71 -3.04
N GLY A 147 34.19 7.82 -3.74
CA GLY A 147 35.09 7.82 -4.88
C GLY A 147 34.55 7.10 -6.13
N LEU A 148 33.28 6.69 -6.10
CA LEU A 148 32.57 5.98 -7.18
C LEU A 148 31.76 6.97 -8.04
N THR A 149 32.31 8.16 -8.27
CA THR A 149 31.63 9.17 -9.10
C THR A 149 31.56 8.67 -10.53
N LEU A 150 30.35 8.57 -11.07
CA LEU A 150 30.16 8.37 -12.50
C LEU A 150 30.77 9.59 -13.22
N ALA A 151 31.52 9.38 -14.30
CA ALA A 151 32.16 10.48 -15.01
C ALA A 151 31.10 11.51 -15.50
N PRO A 152 31.39 12.83 -15.46
CA PRO A 152 30.49 13.83 -16.03
C PRO A 152 30.18 13.51 -17.49
N GLY A 153 28.90 13.29 -17.82
CA GLY A 153 28.45 12.87 -19.15
C GLY A 153 28.10 11.39 -19.31
N THR A 154 28.25 10.56 -18.26
CA THR A 154 27.80 9.16 -18.28
C THR A 154 26.27 9.10 -18.31
N ARG A 155 25.68 8.32 -19.22
CA ARG A 155 24.21 8.15 -19.31
C ARG A 155 23.66 7.66 -17.96
N HIS A 156 22.58 8.29 -17.51
CA HIS A 156 22.01 7.98 -16.21
C HIS A 156 21.47 6.53 -16.19
N PRO A 157 21.93 5.67 -15.25
CA PRO A 157 21.70 4.22 -15.31
C PRO A 157 20.21 3.83 -15.22
N LEU A 158 19.36 4.68 -14.62
CA LEU A 158 17.91 4.47 -14.60
C LEU A 158 17.19 4.72 -15.94
N PHE A 159 17.85 5.39 -16.90
CA PHE A 159 17.25 5.76 -18.20
C PHE A 159 17.94 5.07 -19.39
N SER A 160 18.85 4.12 -19.15
CA SER A 160 19.71 3.53 -20.19
C SER A 160 19.37 2.10 -20.61
N ALA A 161 18.33 1.50 -20.04
CA ALA A 161 17.77 0.26 -20.56
C ALA A 161 16.51 0.63 -21.34
N TRP A 162 16.46 0.20 -22.61
CA TRP A 162 15.44 0.42 -23.65
C TRP A 162 15.64 1.67 -24.50
#